data_AF-A0AAV3SA53-F1
#
_entry.id   AF-A0AAV3SA53-F1
#
_cell.length_a   1.000
_cell.length_b   1.000
_cell.length_c   1.000
_cell.angle_alpha   90.00
_cell.angle_beta   90.00
_cell.angle_gamma   90.00
#
_symmetry.space_group_name_H-M   'P 1'
#
loop_
_entity.id
_entity.type
_entity.pdbx_description
1 polymer ?
#
loop_
_entity_poly.entity_id
_entity_poly.type
_entity_poly.pdbx_seq_one_letter_code
_entity_poly.pdbx_strand_id
1 'polypeptide(L)' 'MAPRHGMDDDPPLPNAVKERAMDEAPVGITLTDPNRPDNPLVYVNDAFERITGHDRADVLGRNCRFL' A
#
# COMPACT_ATOMS: atom_id res chain seq x y z
N MET A 1 -3.55 -30.65 20.04
CA MET A 1 -2.55 -29.73 19.46
C MET A 1 -2.88 -29.58 17.99
N ALA A 2 -3.35 -28.42 17.55
CA ALA A 2 -3.56 -28.15 16.12
C ALA A 2 -2.22 -27.66 15.52
N PRO A 3 -1.83 -28.11 14.31
CA PRO A 3 -0.61 -27.63 13.68
C PRO A 3 -0.81 -26.15 13.33
N ARG A 4 0.12 -25.30 13.78
CA ARG A 4 0.25 -23.93 13.27
C ARG A 4 0.73 -24.08 11.83
N HIS A 5 -0.19 -24.07 10.88
CA HIS A 5 0.12 -23.96 9.46
C HIS A 5 0.90 -22.65 9.30
N GLY A 6 2.21 -22.76 9.09
CA GLY A 6 3.08 -21.61 8.92
C GLY A 6 2.62 -20.87 7.67
N MET A 7 2.36 -19.57 7.81
CA MET A 7 2.14 -18.65 6.69
C MET A 7 3.39 -18.53 5.77
N ASP A 8 4.45 -19.27 6.10
CA ASP A 8 5.78 -19.20 5.50
C ASP A 8 5.94 -20.10 4.26
N ASP A 9 5.01 -21.02 4.01
CA ASP A 9 5.06 -21.98 2.88
C ASP A 9 4.29 -21.54 1.63
N ASP A 10 3.59 -20.39 1.68
CA ASP A 10 2.92 -19.85 0.50
C ASP A 10 3.96 -19.28 -0.49
N PRO A 11 3.97 -19.73 -1.75
CA PRO A 11 4.85 -19.14 -2.75
C PRO A 11 4.54 -17.64 -2.85
N PRO A 12 5.56 -16.77 -2.99
CA PRO A 12 5.33 -15.34 -3.04
C PRO A 12 4.34 -15.05 -4.17
N LEU A 13 3.21 -14.42 -3.81
CA LEU A 13 2.23 -13.99 -4.79
C LEU A 13 2.94 -13.20 -5.88
N PRO A 14 2.62 -13.42 -7.17
CA PRO A 14 3.12 -12.57 -8.23
C PRO A 14 2.82 -11.10 -7.87
N ASN A 15 3.79 -10.19 -8.02
CA ASN A 15 3.62 -8.78 -7.66
C ASN A 15 2.30 -8.20 -8.22
N ALA A 16 1.94 -8.58 -9.45
CA ALA A 16 0.71 -8.17 -10.10
C ALA A 16 -0.59 -8.62 -9.42
N VAL A 17 -0.60 -9.74 -8.68
CA VAL A 17 -1.77 -10.18 -7.89
C VAL A 17 -1.86 -9.35 -6.61
N LYS A 18 -0.71 -9.06 -6.00
CA LYS A 18 -0.62 -8.26 -4.77
C LYS A 18 -1.01 -6.79 -5.03
N GLU A 19 -0.55 -6.23 -6.14
CA GLU A 19 -0.91 -4.89 -6.62
C GLU A 19 -2.42 -4.77 -6.86
N ARG A 20 -3.01 -5.68 -7.64
CA ARG A 20 -4.46 -5.69 -7.88
C ARG A 20 -5.28 -5.79 -6.60
N ALA A 21 -4.86 -6.65 -5.66
CA ALA A 21 -5.55 -6.79 -4.39
C ALA A 21 -5.51 -5.48 -3.56
N MET A 22 -4.43 -4.70 -3.67
CA MET A 22 -4.35 -3.39 -3.02
C MET A 22 -5.16 -2.31 -3.75
N ASP A 23 -5.21 -2.35 -5.08
CA ASP A 23 -6.02 -1.42 -5.88
C ASP A 23 -7.52 -1.61 -5.67
N GLU A 24 -7.98 -2.86 -5.58
CA GLU A 24 -9.40 -3.22 -5.43
C GLU A 24 -9.90 -3.14 -3.98
N ALA A 25 -9.01 -2.96 -3.01
CA ALA A 25 -9.37 -2.91 -1.60
C ALA A 25 -10.36 -1.75 -1.32
N PRO A 26 -11.44 -1.98 -0.55
CA PRO A 26 -12.40 -0.92 -0.20
C PRO A 26 -11.85 0.09 0.83
N VAL A 27 -10.61 -0.10 1.30
CA VAL A 27 -9.92 0.75 2.27
C VAL A 27 -8.79 1.54 1.58
N GLY A 28 -8.49 2.73 2.09
CA GLY A 28 -7.36 3.52 1.62
C GLY A 28 -6.04 2.86 2.00
N ILE A 29 -5.22 2.52 1.01
CA ILE A 29 -3.90 1.89 1.19
C ILE A 29 -2.83 2.87 0.73
N THR A 30 -1.77 3.00 1.52
CA THR A 30 -0.58 3.79 1.19
C THR A 30 0.68 3.00 1.50
N LEU A 31 1.72 3.14 0.67
CA LEU A 31 3.06 2.63 0.97
C LEU A 31 4.04 3.80 0.97
N THR A 32 5.00 3.73 1.89
CA THR A 32 6.08 4.72 2.01
C THR A 32 7.44 4.03 1.86
N ASP A 33 8.44 4.78 1.41
CA ASP A 33 9.83 4.29 1.32
C ASP A 33 10.70 4.97 2.40
N PRO A 34 10.99 4.29 3.52
CA PRO A 34 11.75 4.85 4.62
C PRO A 34 13.23 5.05 4.29
N ASN A 35 13.73 4.49 3.17
CA ASN A 35 15.12 4.70 2.74
C ASN A 35 15.30 6.03 2.01
N ARG A 36 14.22 6.70 1.63
CA ARG A 36 14.26 8.02 1.00
C ARG A 36 14.15 9.12 2.06
N PRO A 37 14.80 10.27 1.85
CA PRO A 37 14.64 11.42 2.73
C PRO A 37 13.17 11.75 2.90
N ASP A 38 12.78 11.98 4.15
CA ASP A 38 11.42 12.36 4.53
C ASP A 38 10.34 11.27 4.36
N ASN A 39 10.70 9.99 4.20
CA ASN A 39 9.75 8.86 4.11
C ASN A 39 8.53 9.13 3.20
N PRO A 40 8.76 9.40 1.90
CA PRO A 40 7.72 9.79 0.97
C PRO A 40 6.79 8.61 0.64
N LEU A 41 5.55 8.94 0.31
CA LEU A 41 4.59 8.03 -0.29
C LEU A 41 5.10 7.57 -1.67
N VAL A 42 5.16 6.26 -1.89
CA VAL A 42 5.55 5.64 -3.16
C VAL A 42 4.39 4.92 -3.85
N TYR A 43 3.29 4.72 -3.15
CA TYR A 43 2.05 4.19 -3.69
C TYR A 43 0.86 4.67 -2.86
N VAL A 44 -0.24 4.95 -3.54
CA VAL A 44 -1.58 5.11 -2.98
C VAL A 44 -2.58 4.44 -3.93
N ASN A 45 -3.66 3.86 -3.40
CA ASN A 45 -4.73 3.26 -4.22
C ASN A 45 -5.86 4.26 -4.50
N ASP A 46 -6.77 3.91 -5.43
CA ASP A 46 -7.93 4.75 -5.75
C ASP A 46 -8.84 5.02 -4.54
N ALA A 47 -8.92 4.08 -3.59
CA ALA A 47 -9.70 4.26 -2.38
C ALA A 47 -9.14 5.37 -1.49
N PHE A 48 -7.81 5.51 -1.40
CA PHE A 48 -7.18 6.63 -0.71
C PHE A 48 -7.58 7.97 -1.33
N GLU A 49 -7.56 8.08 -2.65
CA GLU A 49 -7.93 9.31 -3.37
C GLU A 49 -9.40 9.66 -3.11
N ARG A 50 -10.29 8.66 -3.16
CA ARG A 50 -11.72 8.85 -2.85
C ARG A 50 -12.00 9.25 -1.41
N ILE A 51 -11.26 8.69 -0.44
CA ILE A 51 -11.48 8.94 1.00
C ILE A 51 -10.93 10.32 1.39
N THR A 52 -9.75 10.66 0.89
CA THR A 52 -9.02 11.87 1.32
C THR A 52 -9.29 13.08 0.41
N GLY A 53 -9.71 12.86 -0.84
CA GLY A 53 -9.89 13.90 -1.85
C GLY A 53 -8.59 14.37 -2.48
N HIS A 54 -7.45 13.75 -2.16
CA HIS A 54 -6.16 14.07 -2.76
C HIS A 54 -5.86 13.16 -3.95
N ASP A 55 -5.46 13.75 -5.08
CA ASP A 55 -5.02 13.01 -6.26
C ASP A 55 -3.68 12.32 -6.00
N ARG A 56 -3.51 11.12 -6.54
CA ARG A 56 -2.25 10.36 -6.45
C ARG A 56 -1.05 11.16 -6.93
N ALA A 57 -1.16 11.90 -8.03
CA ALA A 57 -0.07 12.70 -8.57
C ALA A 57 0.39 13.80 -7.61
N ASP A 58 -0.51 14.29 -6.76
CA ASP A 58 -0.22 15.37 -5.81
C ASP A 58 0.38 14.87 -4.49
N VAL A 59 0.23 13.58 -4.18
CA VAL A 59 0.66 12.99 -2.90
C VAL A 59 1.90 12.10 -3.02
N LEU A 60 2.10 11.47 -4.18
CA LEU A 60 3.29 10.66 -4.43
C LEU A 60 4.56 11.52 -4.32
N GLY A 61 5.58 10.98 -3.66
CA GLY A 61 6.83 11.70 -3.39
C GLY A 61 6.78 12.63 -2.19
N ARG A 62 5.64 12.76 -1.49
CA ARG A 62 5.50 13.59 -0.27
C ARG A 62 5.35 12.73 0.97
N ASN A 63 5.76 13.26 2.12
CA ASN A 63 5.50 12.58 3.39
C ASN A 63 4.01 12.65 3.76
N CYS A 64 3.42 11.53 4.17
CA CYS A 64 1.99 11.41 4.53
C CYS A 64 1.51 12.37 5.64
N ARG A 65 2.39 13.06 6.38
CA ARG A 65 2.03 14.03 7.43
C ARG A 65 1.31 15.30 6.97
N PHE A 66 1.12 15.48 5.65
CA PHE A 66 0.38 16.63 5.12
C PHE A 66 -1.15 16.46 5.28
N LEU A 67 -1.61 15.24 5.55
CA LEU A 67 -3.01 14.89 5.83
C LEU A 67 -3.42 15.30 7.24
#